data_AF-A0A5C6JZF4-F1
#
_entry.id   AF-A0A5C6JZF4-F1
#
_cell.length_a   1.000
_cell.length_b   1.000
_cell.length_c   1.000
_cell.angle_alpha   90.00
_cell.angle_beta   90.00
_cell.angle_gamma   90.00
#
_symmetry.space_group_name_H-M   'P 1'
#
loop_
_entity.id
_entity.type
_entity.pdbx_description
1 polymer ?
#
loop_
_entity_poly.entity_id
_entity_poly.type
_entity_poly.pdbx_seq_one_letter_code
_entity_poly.pdbx_strand_id
1 'polypeptide(L)'
;MSDGEAVVLIEDKIAELAAAVLHTPVDRLDRTCRLDLLGFDSLMFLELSTALRQHLGCDIPTLELMGAAHLPDIAKRALQRIRQPAFPDRIETVAVPERSEHA
;
A
#
# COMPACT_ATOMS: atom_id res chain seq x y z
N MET A 1 13.00 11.60 15.43
CA MET A 1 11.57 11.60 15.06
C MET A 1 10.84 10.61 15.94
N SER A 2 9.75 11.07 16.55
CA SER A 2 8.74 10.25 17.18
C SER A 2 7.90 9.51 16.13
N ASP A 3 7.20 8.46 16.55
CA ASP A 3 6.30 7.70 15.69
C ASP A 3 5.15 8.57 15.15
N GLY A 4 4.67 9.51 15.96
CA GLY A 4 3.63 10.47 15.53
C GLY A 4 4.12 11.34 14.38
N GLU A 5 5.31 11.92 14.49
CA GLU A 5 5.91 12.71 13.40
C GLU A 5 6.14 11.87 12.15
N ALA A 6 6.54 10.61 12.30
CA ALA A 6 6.76 9.70 11.17
C ALA A 6 5.46 9.35 10.45
N VAL A 7 4.38 9.10 11.19
CA VAL A 7 3.05 8.85 10.60
C VAL A 7 2.59 10.06 9.80
N VAL A 8 2.74 11.28 10.32
CA VAL A 8 2.31 12.51 9.60
C VAL A 8 3.06 12.66 8.27
N LEU A 9 4.38 12.51 8.25
CA LEU A 9 5.15 12.62 7.00
C LEU A 9 4.77 11.52 5.99
N ILE A 10 4.53 10.30 6.46
CA ILE A 10 4.10 9.21 5.59
C ILE A 10 2.70 9.48 5.07
N GLU A 11 1.77 9.96 5.91
CA GLU A 11 0.42 10.32 5.51
C GLU A 11 0.41 11.43 4.46
N ASP A 12 1.22 12.47 4.63
CA ASP A 12 1.40 13.53 3.62
C ASP A 12 1.81 12.93 2.28
N LYS A 13 2.78 12.01 2.30
CA LYS A 13 3.22 11.36 1.06
C LYS A 13 2.13 10.48 0.44
N ILE A 14 1.40 9.73 1.26
CA ILE A 14 0.29 8.89 0.78
C ILE A 14 -0.83 9.76 0.20
N ALA A 15 -1.11 10.93 0.78
CA ALA A 15 -2.10 11.87 0.27
C ALA A 15 -1.73 12.37 -1.14
N GLU A 16 -0.46 12.67 -1.40
CA GLU A 16 0.02 13.03 -2.74
C GLU A 16 -0.21 11.90 -3.75
N LEU A 17 0.11 10.66 -3.37
CA LEU A 17 -0.09 9.48 -4.23
C LEU A 17 -1.57 9.20 -4.48
N ALA A 18 -2.41 9.31 -3.44
CA ALA A 18 -3.84 9.13 -3.56
C ALA A 18 -4.48 10.20 -4.45
N ALA A 19 -4.06 11.45 -4.32
CA ALA A 19 -4.51 12.55 -5.17
C ALA A 19 -4.13 12.31 -6.65
N ALA A 20 -2.91 11.81 -6.90
CA ALA A 20 -2.47 11.46 -8.25
C ALA A 20 -3.32 10.33 -8.88
N VAL A 21 -3.63 9.28 -8.12
CA VAL A 21 -4.51 8.17 -8.55
C VAL A 21 -5.94 8.67 -8.83
N LEU A 22 -6.48 9.53 -7.97
CA LEU A 22 -7.80 10.14 -8.15
C LEU A 22 -7.83 11.25 -9.22
N HIS A 23 -6.69 11.55 -9.85
CA HIS A 23 -6.54 12.65 -10.80
C HIS A 23 -7.06 14.00 -10.27
N THR A 24 -6.84 14.27 -8.99
CA THR A 24 -7.28 15.49 -8.31
C THR A 24 -6.09 16.20 -7.67
N PRO A 25 -6.12 17.53 -7.50
CA PRO A 25 -5.12 18.23 -6.70
C PRO A 25 -5.14 17.74 -5.25
N VAL A 26 -3.96 17.59 -4.63
CA VAL A 26 -3.84 17.17 -3.23
C VAL A 26 -4.56 18.12 -2.26
N ASP A 27 -4.62 19.42 -2.59
CA ASP A 27 -5.34 20.43 -1.81
C ASP A 27 -6.87 20.25 -1.81
N ARG A 28 -7.40 19.44 -2.74
CA ARG A 28 -8.83 19.10 -2.82
C ARG A 28 -9.16 17.75 -2.20
N LEU A 29 -8.16 17.00 -1.74
CA LEU A 29 -8.36 15.71 -1.12
C LEU A 29 -8.81 15.88 0.33
N ASP A 30 -10.03 15.46 0.66
CA ASP A 30 -10.48 15.42 2.06
C ASP A 30 -9.86 14.21 2.77
N ARG A 31 -8.77 14.47 3.50
CA ARG A 31 -8.01 13.45 4.24
C ARG A 31 -8.77 12.81 5.39
N THR A 32 -9.88 13.43 5.83
CA THR A 32 -10.74 12.91 6.89
C THR A 32 -11.81 11.96 6.36
N CYS A 33 -12.03 11.98 5.04
CA CYS A 33 -13.02 11.15 4.38
C CYS A 33 -12.49 9.74 4.17
N ARG A 34 -13.42 8.78 4.11
CA ARG A 34 -13.06 7.40 3.78
C ARG A 34 -12.66 7.28 2.31
N LEU A 35 -11.76 6.37 1.99
CA LEU A 35 -11.24 6.18 0.63
C LEU A 35 -12.34 5.80 -0.38
N ASP A 36 -13.28 4.95 0.02
CA ASP A 36 -14.44 4.57 -0.80
C ASP A 36 -15.34 5.79 -1.12
N LEU A 37 -15.49 6.71 -0.18
CA LEU A 37 -16.24 7.96 -0.37
C LEU A 37 -15.47 9.00 -1.19
N LEU A 38 -14.15 8.91 -1.26
CA LEU A 38 -13.30 9.73 -2.13
C LEU A 38 -13.30 9.25 -3.59
N GLY A 39 -13.90 8.09 -3.87
CA GLY A 39 -14.00 7.52 -5.21
C GLY A 39 -12.97 6.42 -5.50
N PHE A 40 -12.25 5.91 -4.50
CA PHE A 40 -11.40 4.73 -4.71
C PHE A 40 -12.23 3.51 -5.05
N ASP A 41 -11.87 2.88 -6.17
CA ASP A 41 -12.32 1.55 -6.55
C ASP A 41 -11.18 0.53 -6.45
N SER A 42 -11.49 -0.74 -6.74
CA SER A 42 -10.54 -1.86 -6.67
C SER A 42 -9.28 -1.66 -7.53
N LEU A 43 -9.39 -1.01 -8.69
CA LEU A 43 -8.25 -0.73 -9.57
C LEU A 43 -7.39 0.40 -8.98
N MET A 44 -8.02 1.47 -8.49
CA MET A 44 -7.32 2.57 -7.84
C MET A 44 -6.57 2.12 -6.59
N PHE A 45 -7.11 1.16 -5.83
CA PHE A 45 -6.36 0.55 -4.72
C PHE A 45 -5.11 -0.19 -5.20
N LEU A 46 -5.16 -0.85 -6.36
CA LEU A 46 -4.00 -1.54 -6.95
C LEU A 46 -2.95 -0.53 -7.44
N GLU A 47 -3.39 0.57 -8.04
CA GLU A 47 -2.52 1.67 -8.45
C GLU A 47 -1.85 2.32 -7.24
N LEU A 48 -2.59 2.58 -6.17
CA LEU A 48 -2.04 3.09 -4.91
C LEU A 48 -1.04 2.11 -4.30
N SER A 49 -1.34 0.82 -4.25
CA SER A 49 -0.39 -0.22 -3.80
C SER A 49 0.92 -0.16 -4.59
N THR A 50 0.82 -0.07 -5.92
CA THR A 50 1.98 0.04 -6.80
C THR A 50 2.78 1.32 -6.53
N ALA A 51 2.08 2.45 -6.35
CA ALA A 51 2.70 3.74 -6.05
C ALA A 51 3.42 3.73 -4.68
N LEU A 52 2.83 3.12 -3.65
CA LEU A 52 3.46 2.95 -2.34
C LEU A 52 4.75 2.14 -2.44
N ARG A 53 4.72 1.05 -3.21
CA ARG A 53 5.92 0.23 -3.44
C ARG A 53 7.01 1.02 -4.16
N GLN A 54 6.66 1.78 -5.20
CA GLN A 54 7.62 2.55 -6.00
C GLN A 54 8.21 3.74 -5.25
N HIS A 55 7.40 4.46 -4.47
CA HIS A 55 7.81 5.73 -3.85
C HIS A 55 8.26 5.59 -2.38
N LEU A 56 7.76 4.60 -1.65
CA LEU A 56 8.08 4.38 -0.24
C LEU A 56 8.84 3.07 0.00
N GLY A 57 9.03 2.23 -1.02
CA GLY A 57 9.59 0.88 -0.85
C GLY A 57 8.71 -0.03 0.00
N CYS A 58 7.43 0.33 0.18
CA CYS A 58 6.50 -0.34 1.07
C CYS A 58 5.49 -1.15 0.27
N ASP A 59 5.54 -2.47 0.42
CA ASP A 59 4.60 -3.37 -0.23
C ASP A 59 3.40 -3.63 0.69
N ILE A 60 2.28 -2.94 0.42
CA ILE A 60 1.00 -3.17 1.10
C ILE A 60 0.07 -3.85 0.11
N PRO A 61 -0.35 -5.10 0.38
CA PRO A 61 -1.27 -5.83 -0.49
C PRO A 61 -2.56 -5.05 -0.71
N THR A 62 -3.09 -5.07 -1.94
CA THR A 62 -4.30 -4.34 -2.31
C THR A 62 -5.49 -4.65 -1.40
N LEU A 63 -5.67 -5.93 -1.01
CA LEU A 63 -6.73 -6.34 -0.09
C LEU A 63 -6.61 -5.69 1.31
N GLU A 64 -5.37 -5.47 1.77
CA GLU A 64 -5.14 -4.79 3.05
C GLU A 64 -5.45 -3.28 2.93
N LEU A 65 -5.15 -2.67 1.78
CA LEU A 65 -5.52 -1.28 1.49
C LEU A 65 -7.03 -1.11 1.39
N MET A 66 -7.75 -2.03 0.74
CA MET A 66 -9.22 -2.02 0.70
C MET A 66 -9.84 -2.16 2.11
N GLY A 67 -9.13 -2.81 3.04
CA GLY A 67 -9.50 -2.88 4.44
C GLY A 67 -9.12 -1.63 5.26
N ALA A 68 -8.44 -0.65 4.68
CA ALA A 68 -8.15 0.63 5.30
C ALA A 68 -9.26 1.62 4.97
N ALA A 69 -9.82 2.27 6.00
CA ALA A 69 -10.87 3.26 5.79
C ALA A 69 -10.28 4.62 5.41
N HIS A 70 -9.18 5.05 6.04
CA HIS A 70 -8.63 6.40 5.88
C HIS A 70 -7.11 6.39 5.63
N LEU A 71 -6.58 7.50 5.11
CA LEU A 71 -5.13 7.68 4.86
C LEU A 71 -4.24 7.44 6.10
N PRO A 72 -4.60 7.90 7.32
CA PRO A 72 -3.81 7.61 8.52
C PRO A 72 -3.66 6.11 8.81
N ASP A 73 -4.66 5.30 8.44
CA ASP A 73 -4.62 3.86 8.65
C ASP A 73 -3.63 3.18 7.69
N ILE A 74 -3.45 3.72 6.50
CA ILE A 74 -2.42 3.29 5.55
C ILE A 74 -1.05 3.76 6.03
N ALA A 75 -0.93 5.00 6.52
CA ALA A 75 0.32 5.55 7.02
C ALA A 75 0.90 4.74 8.19
N LYS A 76 0.04 4.32 9.13
CA LYS A 76 0.44 3.43 10.23
C LYS A 76 0.94 2.08 9.72
N ARG A 77 0.24 1.45 8.77
CA ARG A 77 0.67 0.19 8.15
C ARG A 77 2.00 0.32 7.42
N ALA A 78 2.20 1.42 6.71
CA ALA A 78 3.45 1.73 6.03
C ALA A 78 4.60 1.92 7.02
N LEU A 79 4.38 2.69 8.11
CA LEU A 79 5.39 2.88 9.15
C LEU A 79 5.84 1.55 9.79
N GLN A 80 4.90 0.65 10.07
CA GLN A 80 5.21 -0.68 10.64
C GLN A 80 6.11 -1.49 9.70
N ARG A 81 5.87 -1.45 8.39
CA ARG A 81 6.68 -2.14 7.38
C ARG A 81 8.02 -1.47 7.12
N ILE A 82 8.09 -0.14 7.08
CA ILE A 82 9.35 0.57 6.92
C ILE A 82 10.30 0.25 8.10
N ARG A 83 9.74 0.07 9.30
CA ARG A 83 10.51 -0.32 10.49
C ARG A 83 10.87 -1.80 10.56
N GLN A 84 10.08 -2.65 9.92
CA GLN A 84 10.37 -4.08 9.80
C GLN A 84 10.94 -4.33 8.41
N PRO A 85 12.27 -4.24 8.21
CA PRO A 85 12.85 -4.53 6.90
C PRO A 85 12.32 -5.88 6.42
N ALA A 86 11.58 -5.85 5.32
CA ALA A 86 10.88 -7.02 4.80
C ALA A 86 11.91 -8.13 4.54
N PHE A 87 11.60 -9.33 5.03
CA PHE A 87 12.29 -10.53 4.58
C PHE A 87 12.15 -10.61 3.05
N PRO A 88 13.25 -10.83 2.30
CA PRO A 88 13.19 -10.89 0.85
C PRO A 88 12.23 -11.99 0.43
N ASP A 89 11.32 -11.59 -0.46
CA ASP A 89 10.33 -12.37 -1.18
C ASP A 89 10.85 -13.78 -1.51
N ARG A 90 10.43 -14.77 -0.73
CA ARG A 90 10.74 -16.18 -1.01
C ARG A 90 9.76 -16.67 -2.07
N ILE A 91 9.92 -16.18 -3.30
CA ILE A 91 9.52 -16.96 -4.48
C ILE A 91 10.65 -17.98 -4.70
N GLU A 92 10.81 -18.92 -3.76
CA GLU A 92 11.43 -20.20 -4.10
C GLU A 92 10.41 -20.92 -4.98
N THR A 93 10.67 -20.85 -6.28
CA THR A 93 10.16 -21.73 -7.31
C THR A 93 9.70 -23.05 -6.71
N VAL A 94 8.38 -23.27 -6.74
CA VAL A 94 7.76 -24.56 -6.48
C VAL A 94 8.49 -25.59 -7.34
N ALA A 95 9.38 -26.36 -6.72
CA ALA A 95 9.87 -27.59 -7.30
C ALA A 95 8.64 -28.47 -7.48
N VAL A 96 8.20 -28.63 -8.71
CA VAL A 96 7.20 -29.62 -9.10
C VAL A 96 7.93 -30.97 -9.03
N PRO A 97 7.63 -31.87 -8.07
CA PRO A 97 8.09 -33.24 -8.22
C PRO A 97 7.26 -33.85 -9.36
N GLU A 98 7.88 -34.05 -10.52
CA GLU A 98 7.35 -34.93 -11.56
C GLU A 98 7.18 -36.33 -10.96
N ARG A 99 5.97 -36.63 -10.50
CA ARG A 99 5.49 -38.01 -10.43
C ARG A 99 4.86 -38.33 -11.78
N SER A 100 5.52 -39.19 -12.55
CA SER A 100 4.85 -40.24 -13.34
C SER A 100 5.84 -41.29 -13.83
N GLU A 101 6.08 -42.28 -12.98
CA GLU A 101 5.96 -43.71 -13.28
C GLU A 101 5.26 -44.07 -14.61
N HIS A 102 6.01 -44.62 -15.60
CA HIS A 102 5.58 -45.72 -16.50
C HIS A 102 6.68 -46.14 -17.50
N ALA A 103 7.26 -47.33 -17.30
CA ALA A 103 7.51 -48.39 -18.31
C ALA A 103 8.42 -49.48 -17.71
#